data_AF-A0AAE5QY79-F1
#
_entry.id   AF-A0AAE5QY79-F1
#
_cell.length_a   1.000
_cell.length_b   1.000
_cell.length_c   1.000
_cell.angle_alpha   90.00
_cell.angle_beta   90.00
_cell.angle_gamma   90.00
#
_symmetry.space_group_name_H-M   'P 1'
#
loop_
_entity.id
_entity.type
_entity.pdbx_description
1 polymer ?
#
loop_
_entity_poly.entity_id
_entity_poly.type
_entity_poly.pdbx_seq_one_letter_code
_entity_poly.pdbx_strand_id
1 'polypeptide(L)'
;MKYCTNCGHKINNNQSFCNNCGTKLHDYQSNQQSNHNKNAKVRGVNDRYTYYYRDNNQHKRSGFGKVLIAILAVVILGLLIYGLYFAYHQFISHNNSNGTTQSSNTSDDNAHGVQIDIFSDTFDQSYIKAPSKDGYAEIYNGMSRSGVETKYGQSNGTIYLQGSTYEKYGDLAVMYDEYDDVSQVIITPSNITEDDYIEHYGEPDDREGNTFIYDAYKDNDFSVLVTIKDGMVLAIENVDQLPSNSSDDSDSNEVSSKSEARAIANDVLDSSDWIHSVDEGEFSYRVNYGRENEDRAHRAIIVEKSDGSTSEWDGDEWDN
;
A
#
# COMPACT_ATOMS: atom_id res chain seq x y z
N MET A 1 -18.31 14.01 -24.20
CA MET A 1 -17.17 14.31 -23.30
C MET A 1 -17.56 13.77 -21.94
N LYS A 2 -16.71 12.95 -21.31
CA LYS A 2 -16.97 12.41 -19.98
C LYS A 2 -16.30 13.31 -18.94
N TYR A 3 -16.83 13.34 -17.73
CA TYR A 3 -16.27 14.07 -16.59
C TYR A 3 -16.19 13.11 -15.40
N CYS A 4 -15.19 13.31 -14.54
CA CYS A 4 -15.01 12.50 -13.34
C CYS A 4 -16.20 12.72 -12.41
N THR A 5 -16.84 11.63 -11.96
CA THR A 5 -17.96 11.70 -11.01
C THR A 5 -17.51 12.12 -9.62
N ASN A 6 -16.21 12.03 -9.32
CA ASN A 6 -15.64 12.43 -8.04
C ASN A 6 -15.15 13.89 -8.04
N CYS A 7 -14.33 14.30 -9.02
CA CYS A 7 -13.71 15.64 -9.02
C CYS A 7 -14.16 16.58 -10.15
N GLY A 8 -15.00 16.13 -11.08
CA GLY A 8 -15.49 16.96 -12.19
C GLY A 8 -14.46 17.24 -13.30
N HIS A 9 -13.25 16.70 -13.23
CA HIS A 9 -12.24 16.87 -14.28
C HIS A 9 -12.63 16.17 -15.60
N LYS A 10 -12.21 16.71 -16.75
CA LYS A 10 -12.57 16.17 -18.06
C LYS A 10 -11.81 14.87 -18.36
N ILE A 11 -12.54 13.89 -18.90
CA ILE A 11 -12.08 12.51 -19.11
C ILE A 11 -12.13 12.15 -20.61
N ASN A 12 -11.03 11.56 -21.08
CA ASN A 12 -10.86 10.89 -22.37
C ASN A 12 -11.53 9.50 -22.35
N ASN A 13 -12.11 9.08 -23.48
CA ASN A 13 -13.05 7.96 -23.54
C ASN A 13 -12.50 6.57 -23.15
N ASN A 14 -11.18 6.39 -23.04
CA ASN A 14 -10.51 5.10 -22.78
C ASN A 14 -9.56 5.15 -21.56
N GLN A 15 -9.82 6.00 -20.57
CA GLN A 15 -8.99 6.06 -19.36
C GLN A 15 -9.67 5.29 -18.21
N SER A 16 -8.93 4.39 -17.56
CA SER A 16 -9.43 3.53 -16.48
C SER A 16 -9.45 4.23 -15.11
N PHE A 17 -8.75 5.35 -14.99
CA PHE A 17 -8.64 6.15 -13.76
C PHE A 17 -8.60 7.64 -14.11
N CYS A 18 -9.08 8.48 -13.19
CA CYS A 18 -9.02 9.93 -13.34
C CYS A 18 -7.59 10.44 -13.09
N ASN A 19 -6.98 11.02 -14.11
CA ASN A 19 -5.64 11.61 -14.04
C ASN A 19 -5.50 12.82 -13.10
N ASN A 20 -6.61 13.32 -12.52
CA ASN A 20 -6.60 14.45 -11.61
C ASN A 20 -6.84 14.06 -10.15
N CYS A 21 -7.52 12.94 -9.88
CA CYS A 21 -7.88 12.55 -8.50
C CYS A 21 -7.75 11.05 -8.21
N GLY A 22 -7.17 10.26 -9.12
CA GLY A 22 -6.91 8.83 -8.95
C GLY A 22 -8.13 7.90 -9.00
N THR A 23 -9.36 8.43 -8.96
CA THR A 23 -10.58 7.62 -8.90
C THR A 23 -10.74 6.72 -10.14
N LYS A 24 -10.93 5.42 -9.91
CA LYS A 24 -11.20 4.42 -10.94
C LYS A 24 -12.50 4.71 -11.68
N LEU A 25 -12.44 4.71 -13.00
CA LEU A 25 -13.56 5.00 -13.88
C LEU A 25 -14.10 3.67 -14.40
N HIS A 26 -15.34 3.35 -14.03
CA HIS A 26 -15.96 2.10 -14.45
C HIS A 26 -16.25 2.11 -15.96
N ASP A 27 -15.83 1.06 -16.65
CA ASP A 27 -16.14 0.83 -18.05
C ASP A 27 -17.63 0.50 -18.21
N TYR A 28 -18.39 1.49 -18.67
CA TYR A 28 -19.77 1.29 -19.12
C TYR A 28 -19.76 0.57 -20.47
N GLN A 29 -19.69 -0.76 -20.46
CA GLN A 29 -20.28 -1.58 -21.53
C GLN A 29 -21.64 -2.11 -21.06
N SER A 30 -22.67 -1.53 -21.67
CA SER A 30 -24.08 -1.93 -21.76
C SER A 30 -24.57 -3.11 -20.92
N ASN A 31 -25.49 -2.83 -20.00
CA ASN A 31 -26.61 -3.73 -19.76
C ASN A 31 -27.91 -2.93 -19.57
N GLN A 32 -28.77 -3.03 -20.57
CA GLN A 32 -30.18 -2.64 -20.52
C GLN A 32 -30.99 -3.88 -20.08
N GLN A 33 -31.86 -3.66 -19.09
CA GLN A 33 -33.08 -4.44 -18.77
C GLN A 33 -32.85 -5.88 -18.25
N SER A 34 -33.38 -6.28 -17.09
CA SER A 34 -34.79 -6.13 -16.70
C SER A 34 -34.99 -6.24 -15.18
N ASN A 35 -35.84 -5.35 -14.66
CA ASN A 35 -36.60 -5.53 -13.43
C ASN A 35 -37.40 -6.84 -13.47
N HIS A 36 -37.41 -7.62 -12.38
CA HIS A 36 -38.66 -8.19 -11.84
C HIS A 36 -38.50 -8.60 -10.38
N ASN A 37 -39.29 -7.91 -9.56
CA ASN A 37 -39.70 -8.22 -8.18
C ASN A 37 -40.14 -9.70 -7.99
N LYS A 38 -39.79 -10.30 -6.85
CA LYS A 38 -40.74 -11.00 -5.93
C LYS A 38 -40.04 -11.66 -4.73
N ASN A 39 -40.53 -11.32 -3.55
CA ASN A 39 -40.41 -12.09 -2.30
C ASN A 39 -40.91 -13.53 -2.47
N ALA A 40 -40.18 -14.54 -1.97
CA ALA A 40 -40.76 -15.73 -1.34
C ALA A 40 -39.68 -16.61 -0.66
N LYS A 41 -39.83 -16.70 0.66
CA LYS A 41 -39.28 -17.67 1.61
C LYS A 41 -39.57 -19.13 1.22
N VAL A 42 -38.55 -19.99 1.05
CA VAL A 42 -38.66 -21.45 1.29
C VAL A 42 -37.29 -22.02 1.73
N ARG A 43 -37.30 -22.77 2.84
CA ARG A 43 -36.22 -23.62 3.35
C ARG A 43 -36.10 -24.89 2.51
N GLY A 44 -34.89 -25.42 2.31
CA GLY A 44 -34.74 -26.86 2.10
C GLY A 44 -33.46 -27.33 1.41
N VAL A 45 -32.56 -27.89 2.24
CA VAL A 45 -31.82 -29.16 2.06
C VAL A 45 -30.75 -29.27 0.95
N ASN A 46 -29.56 -29.67 1.42
CA ASN A 46 -28.43 -30.32 0.76
C ASN A 46 -28.74 -31.11 -0.52
N ASP A 47 -27.87 -31.00 -1.53
CA ASP A 47 -27.18 -32.18 -2.07
C ASP A 47 -25.90 -31.83 -2.87
N ARG A 48 -24.92 -32.70 -2.71
CA ARG A 48 -23.59 -32.77 -3.33
C ARG A 48 -23.66 -32.85 -4.86
N TYR A 49 -22.68 -32.29 -5.59
CA TYR A 49 -22.03 -32.96 -6.75
C TYR A 49 -20.66 -32.33 -7.08
N THR A 50 -19.69 -33.20 -7.32
CA THR A 50 -18.33 -32.97 -7.83
C THR A 50 -18.32 -32.85 -9.36
N TYR A 51 -17.42 -32.06 -9.94
CA TYR A 51 -16.95 -32.24 -11.32
C TYR A 51 -15.57 -31.60 -11.57
N TYR A 52 -14.89 -32.14 -12.58
CA TYR A 52 -13.46 -32.13 -12.89
C TYR A 52 -13.21 -31.49 -14.28
N TYR A 53 -12.10 -30.77 -14.46
CA TYR A 53 -11.50 -30.41 -15.78
C TYR A 53 -10.00 -30.15 -15.51
N ARG A 54 -9.03 -31.00 -15.86
CA ARG A 54 -8.47 -31.44 -17.17
C ARG A 54 -7.80 -30.32 -17.98
N ASP A 55 -6.48 -30.27 -17.82
CA ASP A 55 -5.45 -29.62 -18.64
C ASP A 55 -5.44 -30.18 -20.08
N ASN A 56 -5.12 -29.34 -21.06
CA ASN A 56 -4.55 -29.73 -22.35
C ASN A 56 -3.82 -28.53 -22.98
N ASN A 57 -2.49 -28.51 -22.88
CA ASN A 57 -1.61 -27.84 -23.83
C ASN A 57 -1.51 -28.63 -25.16
N GLN A 58 -1.54 -27.96 -26.31
CA GLN A 58 -0.48 -27.98 -27.35
C GLN A 58 -0.84 -27.28 -28.68
N HIS A 59 0.22 -26.73 -29.29
CA HIS A 59 0.32 -25.72 -30.34
C HIS A 59 -0.16 -26.07 -31.76
N LYS A 60 -0.44 -25.04 -32.57
CA LYS A 60 -0.38 -25.07 -34.05
C LYS A 60 0.22 -23.78 -34.63
N ARG A 61 1.32 -23.89 -35.39
CA ARG A 61 1.94 -22.83 -36.21
C ARG A 61 1.18 -22.64 -37.53
N SER A 62 1.02 -21.39 -37.99
CA SER A 62 0.51 -21.05 -39.34
C SER A 62 1.47 -20.06 -40.04
N GLY A 63 1.77 -20.33 -41.30
CA GLY A 63 2.80 -19.66 -42.10
C GLY A 63 2.36 -18.35 -42.75
N PHE A 64 2.04 -17.33 -41.95
CA PHE A 64 1.81 -15.95 -42.42
C PHE A 64 2.83 -14.92 -41.87
N GLY A 65 3.81 -15.34 -41.07
CA GLY A 65 4.71 -14.45 -40.32
C GLY A 65 5.86 -13.79 -41.09
N LYS A 66 6.21 -14.22 -42.31
CA LYS A 66 7.39 -13.66 -43.00
C LYS A 66 7.18 -12.27 -43.62
N VAL A 67 5.95 -11.95 -44.04
CA VAL A 67 5.63 -10.63 -44.62
C VAL A 67 5.45 -9.57 -43.54
N LEU A 68 4.85 -9.92 -42.39
CA LEU A 68 4.73 -9.02 -41.23
C LEU A 68 6.08 -8.68 -40.61
N ILE A 69 7.01 -9.63 -40.51
CA ILE A 69 8.37 -9.38 -40.00
C ILE A 69 9.15 -8.45 -40.95
N ALA A 70 8.99 -8.60 -42.27
CA ALA A 70 9.64 -7.71 -43.24
C ALA A 70 9.10 -6.27 -43.16
N ILE A 71 7.78 -6.10 -42.98
CA ILE A 71 7.16 -4.78 -42.79
C ILE A 71 7.65 -4.14 -41.48
N LEU A 72 7.68 -4.90 -40.39
CA LEU A 72 8.21 -4.44 -39.10
C LEU A 72 9.68 -4.02 -39.21
N ALA A 73 10.52 -4.79 -39.91
CA ALA A 73 11.92 -4.46 -40.11
C ALA A 73 12.11 -3.13 -40.87
N VAL A 74 11.30 -2.87 -41.89
CA VAL A 74 11.36 -1.60 -42.65
C VAL A 74 10.87 -0.42 -41.81
N VAL A 75 9.82 -0.60 -41.01
CA VAL A 75 9.33 0.43 -40.08
C VAL A 75 10.37 0.75 -39.02
N ILE A 76 11.01 -0.27 -38.43
CA ILE A 76 12.10 -0.09 -37.45
C ILE A 76 13.28 0.63 -38.10
N LEU A 77 13.67 0.27 -39.33
CA LEU A 77 14.75 0.95 -40.05
C LEU A 77 14.41 2.43 -40.30
N GLY A 78 13.16 2.74 -40.66
CA GLY A 78 12.67 4.10 -40.84
C GLY A 78 12.69 4.92 -39.54
N LEU A 79 12.29 4.33 -38.42
CA LEU A 79 12.34 4.96 -37.10
C LEU A 79 13.77 5.21 -36.63
N LEU A 80 14.70 4.29 -36.91
CA LEU A 80 16.11 4.47 -36.60
C LEU A 80 16.73 5.61 -37.42
N ILE A 81 16.42 5.70 -38.71
CA ILE A 81 16.88 6.80 -39.57
C ILE A 81 16.28 8.13 -39.11
N TYR A 82 15.00 8.15 -38.74
CA TYR A 82 14.32 9.34 -38.21
C TYR A 82 14.90 9.77 -36.85
N GLY A 83 15.20 8.82 -35.96
CA GLY A 83 15.83 9.08 -34.67
C GLY A 83 17.23 9.70 -34.80
N LEU A 84 18.05 9.17 -35.73
CA LEU A 84 19.37 9.74 -36.03
C LEU A 84 19.26 11.16 -36.62
N TYR A 85 18.27 11.40 -37.49
CA TYR A 85 18.00 12.74 -38.03
C TYR A 85 17.58 13.74 -36.93
N PHE A 86 16.70 13.33 -36.01
CA PHE A 86 16.26 14.16 -34.88
C PHE A 86 17.42 14.48 -33.92
N ALA A 87 18.24 13.48 -33.58
CA ALA A 87 19.42 13.69 -32.73
C ALA A 87 20.46 14.62 -33.37
N TYR A 88 20.68 14.53 -34.68
CA TYR A 88 21.53 15.46 -35.43
C TYR A 88 21.00 16.91 -35.35
N HIS A 89 19.68 17.10 -35.45
CA HIS A 89 19.06 18.42 -35.35
C HIS A 89 19.06 18.98 -33.91
N GLN A 90 18.94 18.13 -32.89
CA GLN A 90 19.04 18.56 -31.49
C GLN A 90 20.48 18.97 -31.11
N PHE A 91 21.50 18.34 -31.70
CA PHE A 91 22.90 18.60 -31.38
C PHE A 91 23.50 19.82 -32.12
N ILE A 92 22.94 20.21 -33.27
CA ILE A 92 23.46 21.36 -34.06
C ILE A 92 22.81 22.70 -33.69
N SER A 93 21.75 22.72 -32.88
CA SER A 93 21.12 23.98 -32.47
C SER A 93 21.57 24.45 -31.07
N HIS A 94 22.84 24.86 -30.95
CA HIS A 94 23.23 25.80 -29.91
C HIS A 94 23.91 27.02 -30.52
N ASN A 95 23.15 28.11 -30.67
CA ASN A 95 23.67 29.46 -30.60
C ASN A 95 22.70 30.35 -29.82
N ASN A 96 23.18 30.80 -28.66
CA ASN A 96 22.80 31.96 -27.86
C ASN A 96 21.32 32.25 -27.60
N SER A 97 20.94 32.32 -26.32
CA SER A 97 20.92 33.61 -25.60
C SER A 97 20.64 33.46 -24.11
N ASN A 98 21.28 34.33 -23.34
CA ASN A 98 21.21 34.48 -21.89
C ASN A 98 19.82 34.86 -21.36
N GLY A 99 19.49 34.36 -20.17
CA GLY A 99 18.45 34.88 -19.29
C GLY A 99 18.77 34.53 -17.84
N THR A 100 19.35 35.48 -17.12
CA THR A 100 19.81 35.38 -15.74
C THR A 100 18.65 35.43 -14.73
N THR A 101 18.65 34.53 -13.75
CA THR A 101 18.28 34.87 -12.36
C THR A 101 19.10 34.00 -11.38
N GLN A 102 19.82 34.66 -10.48
CA GLN A 102 20.67 34.13 -9.38
C GLN A 102 19.86 33.23 -8.44
N SER A 103 20.28 32.01 -8.08
CA SER A 103 21.50 31.54 -7.38
C SER A 103 21.35 31.50 -5.86
N SER A 104 21.29 30.27 -5.35
CA SER A 104 22.13 29.84 -4.23
C SER A 104 22.76 28.50 -4.64
N ASN A 105 23.99 28.59 -5.15
CA ASN A 105 24.86 27.46 -5.42
C ASN A 105 25.51 26.96 -4.12
N THR A 106 25.36 25.67 -3.84
CA THR A 106 26.49 24.84 -3.40
C THR A 106 26.55 23.66 -4.34
N SER A 107 27.67 23.59 -5.06
CA SER A 107 28.01 22.55 -6.02
C SER A 107 28.39 21.27 -5.28
N ASP A 108 27.74 20.16 -5.64
CA ASP A 108 28.44 18.92 -5.99
C ASP A 108 27.59 18.14 -6.99
N ASP A 109 28.23 17.77 -8.10
CA ASP A 109 27.64 17.24 -9.31
C ASP A 109 27.26 15.75 -9.18
N ASN A 110 26.18 15.36 -9.89
CA ASN A 110 25.75 14.00 -10.25
C ASN A 110 25.03 13.15 -9.18
N ALA A 111 23.72 13.36 -9.00
CA ALA A 111 22.68 12.33 -8.80
C ALA A 111 21.38 12.95 -8.26
N HIS A 112 20.63 13.70 -9.08
CA HIS A 112 19.35 14.24 -8.60
C HIS A 112 18.23 13.21 -8.79
N GLY A 113 18.17 12.26 -7.85
CA GLY A 113 16.96 11.46 -7.62
C GLY A 113 15.82 12.33 -7.07
N VAL A 114 14.62 11.75 -6.95
CA VAL A 114 13.46 12.45 -6.41
C VAL A 114 13.67 12.78 -4.94
N GLN A 115 13.31 13.99 -4.52
CA GLN A 115 13.18 14.33 -3.09
C GLN A 115 11.71 14.34 -2.72
N ILE A 116 11.38 13.71 -1.60
CA ILE A 116 10.00 13.56 -1.14
C ILE A 116 9.92 14.14 0.26
N ASP A 117 9.19 15.24 0.39
CA ASP A 117 8.80 15.77 1.70
C ASP A 117 7.66 14.92 2.25
N ILE A 118 8.03 13.95 3.08
CA ILE A 118 7.06 13.03 3.67
C ILE A 118 6.09 13.75 4.62
N PHE A 119 6.42 14.92 5.17
CA PHE A 119 5.52 15.65 6.07
C PHE A 119 4.59 16.63 5.35
N SER A 120 4.64 16.65 4.01
CA SER A 120 3.77 17.50 3.21
C SER A 120 2.34 16.96 3.16
N ASP A 121 1.36 17.87 3.12
CA ASP A 121 -0.06 17.52 2.92
C ASP A 121 -0.28 16.67 1.66
N THR A 122 0.54 16.90 0.62
CA THR A 122 0.44 16.13 -0.62
C THR A 122 0.83 14.68 -0.39
N PHE A 123 1.94 14.43 0.31
CA PHE A 123 2.38 13.08 0.62
C PHE A 123 1.39 12.37 1.56
N ASP A 124 0.95 13.05 2.62
CA ASP A 124 -0.04 12.53 3.56
C ASP A 124 -1.33 12.08 2.84
N GLN A 125 -1.90 12.94 1.99
CA GLN A 125 -3.16 12.64 1.31
C GLN A 125 -3.02 11.61 0.19
N SER A 126 -1.89 11.58 -0.51
CA SER A 126 -1.72 10.73 -1.68
C SER A 126 -0.99 9.41 -1.43
N TYR A 127 -0.25 9.27 -0.33
CA TYR A 127 0.52 8.06 -0.02
C TYR A 127 0.14 7.43 1.34
N ILE A 128 0.01 8.22 2.40
CA ILE A 128 -0.31 7.69 3.73
C ILE A 128 -1.80 7.39 3.87
N LYS A 129 -2.67 8.24 3.31
CA LYS A 129 -4.13 8.14 3.43
C LYS A 129 -4.82 7.64 2.15
N ALA A 130 -4.07 7.09 1.21
CA ALA A 130 -4.59 6.54 -0.04
C ALA A 130 -3.88 5.24 -0.44
N PRO A 131 -4.55 4.35 -1.20
CA PRO A 131 -3.95 3.10 -1.65
C PRO A 131 -2.91 3.34 -2.75
N SER A 132 -1.64 3.50 -2.35
CA SER A 132 -0.49 3.71 -3.23
C SER A 132 0.33 2.44 -3.51
N LYS A 133 -0.29 1.28 -3.33
CA LYS A 133 0.29 -0.06 -3.51
C LYS A 133 0.79 -0.31 -4.94
N ASP A 134 0.12 0.30 -5.91
CA ASP A 134 0.39 0.12 -7.34
C ASP A 134 1.42 1.11 -7.90
N GLY A 135 1.93 2.02 -7.07
CA GLY A 135 2.91 3.02 -7.49
C GLY A 135 2.72 4.38 -6.83
N TYR A 136 3.75 5.21 -6.98
CA TYR A 136 3.77 6.58 -6.47
C TYR A 136 4.69 7.46 -7.33
N ALA A 137 4.49 8.79 -7.28
CA ALA A 137 5.28 9.76 -8.03
C ALA A 137 5.35 9.45 -9.55
N GLU A 138 4.24 9.00 -10.12
CA GLU A 138 4.12 8.57 -11.53
C GLU A 138 5.04 7.40 -11.93
N ILE A 139 5.62 6.67 -10.97
CA ILE A 139 6.11 5.30 -11.18
C ILE A 139 4.94 4.38 -10.82
N TYR A 140 4.69 3.38 -11.66
CA TYR A 140 3.61 2.42 -11.47
C TYR A 140 4.06 1.00 -11.82
N ASN A 141 3.39 0.02 -11.24
CA ASN A 141 3.66 -1.40 -11.50
C ASN A 141 3.58 -1.71 -13.01
N GLY A 142 4.60 -2.41 -13.53
CA GLY A 142 4.77 -2.70 -14.95
C GLY A 142 5.49 -1.61 -15.75
N MET A 143 5.91 -0.49 -15.14
CA MET A 143 6.81 0.45 -15.80
C MET A 143 8.20 -0.17 -15.94
N SER A 144 8.85 -0.07 -17.10
CA SER A 144 10.21 -0.59 -17.27
C SER A 144 11.24 0.23 -16.48
N ARG A 145 12.35 -0.40 -16.07
CA ARG A 145 13.50 0.31 -15.47
C ARG A 145 13.92 1.52 -16.29
N SER A 146 14.03 1.38 -17.61
CA SER A 146 14.39 2.50 -18.50
C SER A 146 13.38 3.65 -18.44
N GLY A 147 12.09 3.36 -18.22
CA GLY A 147 11.06 4.37 -17.98
C GLY A 147 11.30 5.15 -16.70
N VAL A 148 11.65 4.46 -15.61
CA VAL A 148 12.02 5.09 -14.33
C VAL A 148 13.27 5.96 -14.51
N GLU A 149 14.32 5.42 -15.15
CA GLU A 149 15.58 6.12 -15.36
C GLU A 149 15.46 7.35 -16.26
N THR A 150 14.56 7.31 -17.25
CA THR A 150 14.23 8.47 -18.09
C THR A 150 13.67 9.62 -17.26
N LYS A 151 12.97 9.30 -16.17
CA LYS A 151 12.30 10.29 -15.33
C LYS A 151 13.18 10.79 -14.18
N TYR A 152 13.91 9.89 -13.53
CA TYR A 152 14.63 10.19 -12.28
C TYR A 152 16.14 10.06 -12.38
N GLY A 153 16.66 9.78 -13.58
CA GLY A 153 18.07 9.45 -13.77
C GLY A 153 18.40 8.04 -13.32
N GLN A 154 19.68 7.68 -13.38
CA GLN A 154 20.14 6.36 -12.97
C GLN A 154 19.97 6.15 -11.46
N SER A 155 19.81 4.89 -11.07
CA SER A 155 19.79 4.49 -9.66
C SER A 155 21.02 5.05 -8.91
N ASN A 156 20.78 5.63 -7.73
CA ASN A 156 21.80 6.22 -6.87
C ASN A 156 22.14 5.35 -5.65
N GLY A 157 21.68 4.11 -5.63
CA GLY A 157 22.02 3.15 -4.60
C GLY A 157 21.04 1.99 -4.54
N THR A 158 21.18 1.16 -3.52
CA THR A 158 20.23 0.08 -3.23
C THR A 158 19.91 0.03 -1.75
N ILE A 159 18.73 -0.48 -1.42
CA ILE A 159 18.39 -0.90 -0.07
C ILE A 159 17.95 -2.35 -0.07
N TYR A 160 18.17 -3.03 1.05
CA TYR A 160 17.71 -4.39 1.28
C TYR A 160 16.67 -4.37 2.38
N LEU A 161 15.47 -4.85 2.06
CA LEU A 161 14.30 -4.82 2.95
C LEU A 161 13.54 -6.12 2.80
N GLN A 162 13.28 -6.81 3.92
CA GLN A 162 12.48 -8.03 3.99
C GLN A 162 12.87 -9.15 2.99
N GLY A 163 14.15 -9.29 2.65
CA GLY A 163 14.59 -10.31 1.68
C GLY A 163 14.76 -9.80 0.24
N SER A 164 14.26 -8.61 -0.04
CA SER A 164 14.23 -8.02 -1.38
C SER A 164 15.23 -6.88 -1.51
N THR A 165 15.74 -6.70 -2.73
CA THR A 165 16.61 -5.57 -3.08
C THR A 165 15.83 -4.56 -3.90
N TYR A 166 15.91 -3.29 -3.47
CA TYR A 166 15.30 -2.17 -4.16
C TYR A 166 16.40 -1.24 -4.67
N GLU A 167 16.20 -0.67 -5.85
CA GLU A 167 17.07 0.34 -6.44
C GLU A 167 16.58 1.74 -6.06
N LYS A 168 17.47 2.56 -5.51
CA LYS A 168 17.14 3.91 -5.06
C LYS A 168 17.18 4.91 -6.21
N TYR A 169 16.20 5.78 -6.24
CA TYR A 169 16.10 6.93 -7.13
C TYR A 169 15.89 8.21 -6.32
N GLY A 170 16.70 8.40 -5.27
CA GLY A 170 16.54 9.51 -4.31
C GLY A 170 15.85 9.04 -3.03
N ASP A 171 14.78 9.72 -2.63
CA ASP A 171 13.91 9.35 -1.49
C ASP A 171 12.87 8.29 -1.87
N LEU A 172 13.01 7.64 -3.02
CA LEU A 172 12.17 6.55 -3.49
C LEU A 172 13.05 5.36 -3.85
N ALA A 173 12.54 4.14 -3.63
CA ALA A 173 13.20 2.92 -4.08
C ALA A 173 12.21 1.99 -4.81
N VAL A 174 12.72 1.29 -5.82
CA VAL A 174 11.93 0.46 -6.74
C VAL A 174 12.43 -0.97 -6.71
N MET A 175 11.50 -1.92 -6.55
CA MET A 175 11.78 -3.34 -6.79
C MET A 175 11.41 -3.67 -8.23
N TYR A 176 12.33 -4.32 -8.95
CA TYR A 176 12.10 -4.82 -10.30
C TYR A 176 11.87 -6.33 -10.26
N ASP A 177 10.97 -6.80 -11.13
CA ASP A 177 10.75 -8.23 -11.35
C ASP A 177 11.80 -8.84 -12.28
N GLU A 178 11.62 -10.11 -12.66
CA GLU A 178 12.52 -10.84 -13.56
C GLU A 178 12.55 -10.30 -15.01
N TYR A 179 11.57 -9.48 -15.40
CA TYR A 179 11.45 -8.85 -16.72
C TYR A 179 11.98 -7.41 -16.75
N ASP A 180 12.52 -6.94 -15.63
CA ASP A 180 13.00 -5.57 -15.45
C ASP A 180 11.89 -4.51 -15.43
N ASP A 181 10.69 -4.94 -15.04
CA ASP A 181 9.52 -4.09 -14.84
C ASP A 181 9.29 -3.84 -13.34
N VAL A 182 8.78 -2.65 -13.01
CA VAL A 182 8.46 -2.24 -11.63
C VAL A 182 7.44 -3.20 -11.03
N SER A 183 7.75 -3.78 -9.88
CA SER A 183 6.84 -4.62 -9.10
C SER A 183 6.36 -3.95 -7.82
N GLN A 184 7.15 -3.04 -7.26
CA GLN A 184 6.79 -2.28 -6.06
C GLN A 184 7.57 -0.96 -5.99
N VAL A 185 6.93 0.06 -5.41
CA VAL A 185 7.51 1.38 -5.16
C VAL A 185 7.38 1.70 -3.67
N ILE A 186 8.50 2.00 -3.02
CA ILE A 186 8.57 2.35 -1.60
C ILE A 186 9.28 3.69 -1.40
N ILE A 187 9.01 4.33 -0.26
CA ILE A 187 9.61 5.63 0.09
C ILE A 187 10.77 5.37 1.04
N THR A 188 11.91 6.00 0.77
CA THR A 188 13.16 5.83 1.53
C THR A 188 13.72 7.20 1.90
N PRO A 189 13.02 7.93 2.78
CA PRO A 189 13.31 9.32 3.03
C PRO A 189 14.70 9.51 3.61
N SER A 190 15.33 10.63 3.30
CA SER A 190 16.63 10.98 3.84
C SER A 190 16.48 11.75 5.15
N ASN A 191 17.23 11.34 6.19
CA ASN A 191 17.39 12.08 7.44
C ASN A 191 16.12 12.29 8.27
N ILE A 192 15.18 11.34 8.27
CA ILE A 192 14.01 11.37 9.15
C ILE A 192 14.24 10.46 10.34
N THR A 193 14.12 11.00 11.56
CA THR A 193 14.23 10.23 12.79
C THR A 193 12.91 9.51 13.12
N GLU A 194 12.98 8.46 13.94
CA GLU A 194 11.80 7.80 14.52
C GLU A 194 10.90 8.81 15.26
N ASP A 195 11.51 9.66 16.09
CA ASP A 195 10.80 10.66 16.91
C ASP A 195 10.08 11.69 16.04
N ASP A 196 10.73 12.24 15.00
CA ASP A 196 10.10 13.21 14.09
C ASP A 196 8.90 12.58 13.37
N TYR A 197 9.02 11.29 13.00
CA TYR A 197 7.93 10.58 12.33
C TYR A 197 6.73 10.38 13.25
N ILE A 198 6.96 9.92 14.49
CA ILE A 198 5.91 9.73 15.51
C ILE A 198 5.28 11.07 15.91
N GLU A 199 6.07 12.15 16.02
CA GLU A 199 5.54 13.48 16.33
C GLU A 199 4.54 13.95 15.27
N HIS A 200 4.82 13.66 13.99
CA HIS A 200 3.95 14.06 12.90
C HIS A 200 2.74 13.13 12.69
N TYR A 201 2.96 11.81 12.69
CA TYR A 201 1.94 10.81 12.32
C TYR A 201 1.26 10.12 13.51
N GLY A 202 1.75 10.32 14.72
CA GLY A 202 1.28 9.65 15.92
C GLY A 202 1.95 8.31 16.16
N GLU A 203 1.57 7.66 17.27
CA GLU A 203 1.99 6.30 17.57
C GLU A 203 1.38 5.31 16.57
N PRO A 204 2.12 4.27 16.15
CA PRO A 204 1.56 3.24 15.29
C PRO A 204 0.52 2.40 16.01
N ASP A 205 -0.39 1.81 15.24
CA ASP A 205 -1.44 0.92 15.76
C ASP A 205 -0.85 -0.38 16.31
N ASP A 206 0.22 -0.88 15.69
CA ASP A 206 0.98 -2.03 16.15
C ASP A 206 2.48 -1.91 15.84
N ARG A 207 3.31 -2.71 16.51
CA ARG A 207 4.76 -2.75 16.34
C ARG A 207 5.25 -4.20 16.25
N GLU A 208 5.83 -4.56 15.11
CA GLU A 208 6.50 -5.84 14.91
C GLU A 208 8.02 -5.64 14.75
N GLY A 209 8.75 -5.90 15.84
CA GLY A 209 10.20 -5.70 15.85
C GLY A 209 10.56 -4.23 15.61
N ASN A 210 11.15 -3.94 14.45
CA ASN A 210 11.53 -2.59 14.02
C ASN A 210 10.56 -1.99 12.98
N THR A 211 9.39 -2.61 12.77
CA THR A 211 8.38 -2.14 11.83
C THR A 211 7.17 -1.60 12.59
N PHE A 212 6.79 -0.38 12.27
CA PHE A 212 5.55 0.25 12.73
C PHE A 212 4.44 -0.05 11.74
N ILE A 213 3.27 -0.36 12.27
CA ILE A 213 2.09 -0.72 11.50
C ILE A 213 1.03 0.34 11.74
N TYR A 214 0.69 1.10 10.70
CA TYR A 214 -0.41 2.05 10.68
C TYR A 214 -1.55 1.43 9.89
N ASP A 215 -2.56 0.96 10.61
CA ASP A 215 -3.66 0.16 10.11
C ASP A 215 -4.97 0.35 10.92
N ALA A 216 -5.20 1.58 11.39
CA ALA A 216 -6.38 1.96 12.18
C ALA A 216 -7.71 1.72 11.46
N TYR A 217 -7.71 1.74 10.11
CA TYR A 217 -8.92 1.71 9.28
C TYR A 217 -9.05 0.41 8.48
N LYS A 218 -9.44 -0.68 9.13
CA LYS A 218 -9.51 -2.03 8.51
C LYS A 218 -10.45 -2.18 7.30
N ASP A 219 -11.35 -1.22 7.08
CA ASP A 219 -12.29 -1.21 5.95
C ASP A 219 -11.69 -0.59 4.67
N ASN A 220 -10.49 0.02 4.75
CA ASN A 220 -9.76 0.41 3.55
C ASN A 220 -9.11 -0.85 2.92
N ASP A 221 -8.47 -0.67 1.78
CA ASP A 221 -7.80 -1.75 1.07
C ASP A 221 -6.28 -1.74 1.26
N PHE A 222 -5.73 -0.99 2.24
CA PHE A 222 -4.29 -0.83 2.38
C PHE A 222 -3.84 -0.50 3.82
N SER A 223 -2.64 -0.97 4.16
CA SER A 223 -1.95 -0.62 5.41
C SER A 223 -0.63 0.09 5.09
N VAL A 224 -0.12 0.86 6.05
CA VAL A 224 1.18 1.53 5.92
C VAL A 224 2.18 0.94 6.91
N LEU A 225 3.30 0.45 6.39
CA LEU A 225 4.41 -0.10 7.18
C LEU A 225 5.56 0.89 7.17
N VAL A 226 6.14 1.15 8.35
CA VAL A 226 7.32 2.01 8.48
C VAL A 226 8.43 1.24 9.16
N THR A 227 9.48 0.92 8.43
CA THR A 227 10.64 0.24 8.98
C THR A 227 11.63 1.24 9.56
N ILE A 228 11.95 1.08 10.83
CA ILE A 228 12.96 1.87 11.54
C ILE A 228 14.28 1.11 11.55
N LYS A 229 15.38 1.83 11.33
CA LYS A 229 16.74 1.28 11.48
C LYS A 229 17.66 2.33 12.06
N ASP A 230 18.38 1.96 13.10
CA ASP A 230 19.34 2.84 13.77
C ASP A 230 18.71 4.19 14.22
N GLY A 231 17.44 4.16 14.65
CA GLY A 231 16.67 5.33 15.08
C GLY A 231 16.16 6.22 13.96
N MET A 232 16.26 5.78 12.70
CA MET A 232 15.86 6.52 11.51
C MET A 232 14.80 5.76 10.71
N VAL A 233 13.92 6.48 10.03
CA VAL A 233 12.99 5.88 9.05
C VAL A 233 13.79 5.38 7.85
N LEU A 234 13.84 4.05 7.69
CA LEU A 234 14.52 3.41 6.57
C LEU A 234 13.61 3.34 5.34
N ALA A 235 12.36 2.93 5.54
CA ALA A 235 11.39 2.70 4.48
C ALA A 235 9.96 2.95 4.97
N ILE A 236 9.12 3.43 4.07
CA ILE A 236 7.67 3.51 4.21
C ILE A 236 7.06 2.75 3.05
N GLU A 237 6.22 1.76 3.35
CA GLU A 237 5.59 0.87 2.39
C GLU A 237 4.07 1.02 2.49
N ASN A 238 3.39 1.17 1.34
CA ASN A 238 1.95 1.05 1.24
C ASN A 238 1.66 -0.35 0.70
N VAL A 239 1.06 -1.20 1.54
CA VAL A 239 0.84 -2.64 1.26
C VAL A 239 -0.64 -2.95 1.22
N ASP A 240 -1.01 -4.11 0.66
CA ASP A 240 -2.37 -4.62 0.77
C ASP A 240 -2.82 -4.65 2.23
N GLN A 241 -4.11 -4.40 2.44
CA GLN A 241 -4.71 -4.40 3.77
C GLN A 241 -4.27 -5.64 4.53
N LEU A 242 -3.58 -5.43 5.65
CA LEU A 242 -3.20 -6.54 6.50
C LEU A 242 -4.47 -7.27 6.94
N PRO A 243 -4.46 -8.62 6.93
CA PRO A 243 -5.59 -9.35 7.48
C PRO A 243 -5.83 -8.83 8.90
N SER A 244 -7.11 -8.61 9.24
CA SER A 244 -7.44 -8.37 10.63
C SER A 244 -6.83 -9.52 11.43
N ASN A 245 -6.09 -9.21 12.49
CA ASN A 245 -5.68 -10.18 13.50
C ASN A 245 -6.91 -10.75 14.26
N SER A 246 -8.08 -10.84 13.62
CA SER A 246 -9.02 -11.92 13.86
C SER A 246 -8.44 -13.17 13.21
N SER A 247 -7.61 -13.88 13.95
CA SER A 247 -7.12 -15.20 13.59
C SER A 247 -8.28 -16.21 13.51
N ASP A 248 -9.08 -16.10 12.45
CA ASP A 248 -9.90 -17.20 11.94
C ASP A 248 -9.00 -18.05 11.04
N ASP A 249 -8.24 -18.94 11.69
CA ASP A 249 -7.72 -20.24 11.22
C ASP A 249 -6.31 -20.51 11.76
N SER A 250 -6.25 -21.05 12.98
CA SER A 250 -5.44 -22.24 13.32
C SER A 250 -5.55 -22.53 14.83
N ASP A 251 -6.63 -23.20 15.27
CA ASP A 251 -6.72 -24.10 16.44
C ASP A 251 -5.92 -23.79 17.74
N SER A 252 -5.55 -22.55 18.02
CA SER A 252 -5.09 -22.10 19.33
C SER A 252 -5.99 -20.97 19.76
N ASN A 253 -6.85 -21.24 20.74
CA ASN A 253 -7.59 -20.19 21.46
C ASN A 253 -6.63 -19.33 22.33
N GLU A 254 -5.32 -19.39 22.09
CA GLU A 254 -4.31 -18.81 22.95
C GLU A 254 -4.16 -17.31 22.67
N VAL A 255 -4.42 -16.48 23.68
CA VAL A 255 -4.28 -15.03 23.63
C VAL A 255 -2.83 -14.66 23.88
N SER A 256 -2.18 -14.10 22.86
CA SER A 256 -0.73 -13.91 22.83
C SER A 256 -0.30 -12.46 23.08
N SER A 257 -1.24 -11.51 23.13
CA SER A 257 -0.91 -10.08 23.25
C SER A 257 -1.91 -9.28 24.09
N LYS A 258 -1.46 -8.11 24.58
CA LYS A 258 -2.31 -7.14 25.29
C LYS A 258 -3.38 -6.53 24.40
N SER A 259 -3.12 -6.37 23.10
CA SER A 259 -4.07 -5.85 22.12
C SER A 259 -5.20 -6.83 21.87
N GLU A 260 -4.88 -8.12 21.72
CA GLU A 260 -5.85 -9.20 21.59
C GLU A 260 -6.72 -9.32 22.85
N ALA A 261 -6.10 -9.28 24.04
CA ALA A 261 -6.85 -9.22 25.30
C ALA A 261 -7.76 -8.00 25.42
N ARG A 262 -7.30 -6.83 24.93
CA ARG A 262 -8.13 -5.60 24.87
C ARG A 262 -9.34 -5.78 23.96
N ALA A 263 -9.17 -6.43 22.82
CA ALA A 263 -10.25 -6.69 21.87
C ALA A 263 -11.29 -7.66 22.44
N ILE A 264 -10.83 -8.76 23.07
CA ILE A 264 -11.68 -9.73 23.75
C ILE A 264 -12.48 -9.07 24.88
N ALA A 265 -11.83 -8.22 25.67
CA ALA A 265 -12.53 -7.46 26.72
C ALA A 265 -13.53 -6.46 26.15
N ASN A 266 -13.22 -5.77 25.04
CA ASN A 266 -14.17 -4.86 24.40
C ASN A 266 -15.45 -5.54 23.90
N ASP A 267 -15.40 -6.82 23.50
CA ASP A 267 -16.58 -7.56 23.03
C ASP A 267 -17.57 -7.87 24.17
N VAL A 268 -17.08 -7.99 25.40
CA VAL A 268 -17.90 -8.31 26.59
C VAL A 268 -18.31 -7.08 27.40
N LEU A 269 -17.70 -5.92 27.14
CA LEU A 269 -18.00 -4.67 27.82
C LEU A 269 -19.19 -3.95 27.17
N ASP A 270 -19.94 -3.19 27.98
CA ASP A 270 -20.96 -2.30 27.45
C ASP A 270 -20.31 -1.19 26.62
N SER A 271 -20.97 -0.75 25.54
CA SER A 271 -20.43 0.30 24.65
C SER A 271 -20.12 1.64 25.34
N SER A 272 -20.66 1.85 26.55
CA SER A 272 -20.44 3.02 27.39
C SER A 272 -19.26 2.89 28.36
N ASP A 273 -18.72 1.68 28.49
CA ASP A 273 -17.57 1.38 29.33
C ASP A 273 -16.27 1.72 28.60
N TRP A 274 -15.23 2.05 29.37
CA TRP A 274 -13.95 2.48 28.83
C TRP A 274 -12.80 1.69 29.46
N ILE A 275 -11.90 1.20 28.61
CA ILE A 275 -10.70 0.48 29.06
C ILE A 275 -9.60 1.49 29.42
N HIS A 276 -9.15 1.43 30.67
CA HIS A 276 -8.05 2.22 31.21
C HIS A 276 -6.67 1.67 30.82
N SER A 277 -6.41 0.40 31.09
CA SER A 277 -5.11 -0.24 30.88
C SER A 277 -5.24 -1.75 30.71
N VAL A 278 -4.22 -2.38 30.13
CA VAL A 278 -4.10 -3.84 30.05
C VAL A 278 -2.80 -4.25 30.73
N ASP A 279 -2.93 -4.93 31.87
CA ASP A 279 -1.81 -5.50 32.59
C ASP A 279 -1.61 -6.95 32.13
N GLU A 280 -0.36 -7.39 32.05
CA GLU A 280 -0.02 -8.75 31.64
C GLU A 280 0.45 -9.55 32.85
N GLY A 281 -0.23 -10.67 33.11
CA GLY A 281 0.16 -11.68 34.08
C GLY A 281 0.77 -12.92 33.42
N GLU A 282 1.19 -13.87 34.25
CA GLU A 282 1.80 -15.13 33.80
C GLU A 282 0.82 -15.98 32.98
N PHE A 283 -0.45 -16.04 33.41
CA PHE A 283 -1.48 -16.90 32.81
C PHE A 283 -2.65 -16.14 32.17
N SER A 284 -2.78 -14.85 32.43
CA SER A 284 -3.90 -14.06 31.97
C SER A 284 -3.53 -12.59 31.77
N TYR A 285 -4.34 -11.88 31.00
CA TYR A 285 -4.33 -10.43 30.91
C TYR A 285 -5.42 -9.84 31.80
N ARG A 286 -5.11 -8.75 32.48
CA ARG A 286 -6.06 -7.99 33.31
C ARG A 286 -6.38 -6.68 32.62
N VAL A 287 -7.58 -6.59 32.04
CA VAL A 287 -8.07 -5.43 31.32
C VAL A 287 -8.86 -4.54 32.27
N ASN A 288 -8.22 -3.49 32.76
CA ASN A 288 -8.82 -2.54 33.69
C ASN A 288 -9.82 -1.65 32.96
N TYR A 289 -11.05 -1.55 33.46
CA TYR A 289 -12.09 -0.75 32.83
C TYR A 289 -12.94 0.02 33.86
N GLY A 290 -13.53 1.13 33.39
CA GLY A 290 -14.49 1.96 34.13
C GLY A 290 -15.82 2.04 33.38
N ARG A 291 -16.91 2.31 34.11
CA ARG A 291 -18.25 2.50 33.53
C ARG A 291 -18.46 3.93 33.09
N GLU A 292 -19.54 4.15 32.35
CA GLU A 292 -20.00 5.49 31.99
C GLU A 292 -20.06 6.40 33.23
N ASN A 293 -19.37 7.55 33.17
CA ASN A 293 -19.29 8.55 34.24
C ASN A 293 -18.47 8.17 35.48
N GLU A 294 -17.73 7.06 35.48
CA GLU A 294 -16.73 6.77 36.51
C GLU A 294 -15.41 7.48 36.20
N ASP A 295 -14.73 7.98 37.24
CA ASP A 295 -13.46 8.72 37.13
C ASP A 295 -12.22 7.80 37.20
N ARG A 296 -12.43 6.51 37.44
CA ARG A 296 -11.36 5.50 37.57
C ARG A 296 -11.86 4.10 37.25
N ALA A 297 -10.95 3.24 36.81
CA ALA A 297 -11.22 1.83 36.62
C ALA A 297 -11.33 1.13 37.99
N HIS A 298 -12.50 0.62 38.29
CA HIS A 298 -12.78 -0.12 39.52
C HIS A 298 -12.77 -1.64 39.32
N ARG A 299 -12.79 -2.07 38.07
CA ARG A 299 -13.05 -3.44 37.66
C ARG A 299 -12.06 -3.88 36.61
N ALA A 300 -11.98 -5.18 36.41
CA ALA A 300 -11.20 -5.73 35.32
C ALA A 300 -11.90 -6.90 34.65
N ILE A 301 -11.71 -7.04 33.34
CA ILE A 301 -11.93 -8.29 32.64
C ILE A 301 -10.61 -9.06 32.67
N ILE A 302 -10.64 -10.27 33.22
CA ILE A 302 -9.53 -11.21 33.15
C ILE A 302 -9.72 -12.02 31.87
N VAL A 303 -8.70 -12.01 31.01
CA VAL A 303 -8.66 -12.76 29.76
C VAL A 303 -7.60 -13.85 29.89
N GLU A 304 -8.02 -15.12 29.90
CA GLU A 304 -7.09 -16.24 30.02
C GLU A 304 -6.21 -16.37 28.78
N LYS A 305 -4.89 -16.48 28.97
CA LYS A 305 -3.95 -16.64 27.86
C LYS A 305 -4.19 -17.95 27.11
N SER A 306 -4.66 -19.01 27.77
CA SER A 306 -4.79 -20.33 27.13
C SER A 306 -5.93 -20.45 26.13
N ASP A 307 -7.04 -19.75 26.38
CA ASP A 307 -8.28 -19.96 25.63
C ASP A 307 -9.13 -18.71 25.38
N GLY A 308 -8.66 -17.54 25.80
CA GLY A 308 -9.39 -16.28 25.67
C GLY A 308 -10.68 -16.20 26.49
N SER A 309 -10.92 -17.16 27.39
CA SER A 309 -12.08 -17.09 28.28
C SER A 309 -12.01 -15.86 29.17
N THR A 310 -13.17 -15.24 29.39
CA THR A 310 -13.30 -14.01 30.16
C THR A 310 -13.97 -14.26 31.49
N SER A 311 -13.46 -13.59 32.53
CA SER A 311 -14.15 -13.45 33.81
C SER A 311 -14.07 -12.01 34.30
N GLU A 312 -15.10 -11.55 34.99
CA GLU A 312 -15.13 -10.21 35.57
C GLU A 312 -14.61 -10.24 37.00
N TRP A 313 -13.68 -9.35 37.30
CA TRP A 313 -13.13 -9.14 38.64
C TRP A 313 -13.63 -7.81 39.21
N ASP A 314 -14.41 -7.92 40.28
CA ASP A 314 -14.93 -6.81 41.08
C ASP A 314 -14.16 -6.71 42.40
N GLY A 315 -12.96 -6.15 42.35
CA GLY A 315 -12.47 -5.26 43.42
C GLY A 315 -12.01 -5.83 44.76
N ASP A 316 -12.06 -7.14 45.05
CA ASP A 316 -11.54 -7.68 46.33
C ASP A 316 -10.39 -8.69 46.10
N GLU A 317 -9.17 -8.23 46.44
CA GLU A 317 -7.86 -8.92 46.59
C GLU A 317 -7.34 -9.79 45.40
N TRP A 318 -6.18 -9.38 44.86
CA TRP A 318 -5.25 -10.28 44.16
C TRP A 318 -4.04 -10.48 45.08
N ASP A 319 -3.86 -11.69 45.60
CA ASP A 319 -2.61 -12.09 46.24
C ASP A 319 -1.52 -12.18 45.15
N ASN A 320 -0.43 -11.44 45.39
CA ASN A 320 0.81 -11.41 44.59
C ASN A 320 1.46 -12.80 44.40
#